data_AF-A0A1E4JA01-F1
#
_entry.id   AF-A0A1E4JA01-F1
#
_cell.length_a   1.000
_cell.length_b   1.000
_cell.length_c   1.000
_cell.angle_alpha   90.00
_cell.angle_beta   90.00
_cell.angle_gamma   90.00
#
_symmetry.space_group_name_H-M   'P 1'
#
loop_
_entity.id
_entity.type
_entity.pdbx_description
1 polymer ?
#
loop_
_entity_poly.entity_id
_entity_poly.type
_entity_poly.pdbx_seq_one_letter_code
_entity_poly.pdbx_strand_id
1 'polypeptide(L)'
;MTHIWSSDARLKRRLRVLVDRARADQPLADPQVGKEGRHMRLDRWAALLNRDSHQIIGLLSPSWAGGDKRGPLSPSPSAIDVAWEDPILRVMGLKSRARDDVKAFFGLSDAELDRIVAGSWRIRLRPAWQVAARIRNVGDPRAERLVLAGVTAIILIFVAAVQWLR
;
A
#
# COMPACT_ATOMS: atom_id res chain seq x y z
N MET A 1 -2.93 27.37 -59.31
CA MET A 1 -3.16 26.13 -58.53
C MET A 1 -2.45 26.25 -57.18
N THR A 2 -3.07 26.88 -56.20
CA THR A 2 -2.48 27.13 -54.89
C THR A 2 -3.62 27.37 -53.92
N HIS A 3 -4.05 26.39 -53.11
CA HIS A 3 -4.82 26.71 -51.89
C HIS A 3 -5.10 25.55 -50.91
N ILE A 4 -4.50 24.35 -51.04
CA ILE A 4 -4.85 23.21 -50.15
C ILE A 4 -3.83 23.01 -49.00
N TRP A 5 -2.61 23.54 -49.10
CA TRP A 5 -1.54 23.24 -48.12
C TRP A 5 -1.49 24.16 -46.88
N SER A 6 -2.25 25.27 -46.86
CA SER A 6 -2.23 26.24 -45.74
C SER A 6 -3.15 25.89 -44.56
N SER A 7 -4.17 25.04 -44.79
CA SER A 7 -5.17 24.71 -43.76
C SER A 7 -4.61 23.77 -42.69
N ASP A 8 -3.73 22.85 -43.09
CA ASP A 8 -3.14 21.82 -42.23
C ASP A 8 -2.23 22.40 -41.14
N ALA A 9 -1.41 23.42 -41.48
CA ALA A 9 -0.52 24.06 -40.50
C ALA A 9 -1.27 24.84 -39.41
N ARG A 10 -2.41 25.47 -39.76
CA ARG A 10 -3.27 26.17 -38.79
C ARG A 10 -4.06 25.19 -37.94
N LEU A 11 -4.56 24.11 -38.55
CA LEU A 11 -5.28 23.06 -37.85
C LEU A 11 -4.37 22.33 -36.85
N LYS A 12 -3.16 21.95 -37.26
CA LYS A 12 -2.13 21.35 -36.39
C LYS A 12 -1.76 22.25 -35.22
N ARG A 13 -1.65 23.57 -35.45
CA ARG A 13 -1.34 24.53 -34.39
C ARG A 13 -2.49 24.66 -33.40
N ARG A 14 -3.74 24.69 -33.87
CA ARG A 14 -4.94 24.70 -33.01
C ARG A 14 -5.11 23.41 -32.24
N LEU A 15 -4.91 22.26 -32.87
CA LEU A 15 -4.92 20.95 -32.21
C LEU A 15 -3.86 20.88 -31.12
N ARG A 16 -2.64 21.36 -31.38
CA ARG A 16 -1.59 21.43 -30.37
C ARG A 16 -1.99 22.29 -29.18
N VAL A 17 -2.53 23.49 -29.42
CA VAL A 17 -2.99 24.38 -28.35
C VAL A 17 -4.14 23.76 -27.54
N LEU A 18 -5.07 23.06 -28.20
CA LEU A 18 -6.17 22.37 -27.51
C LEU A 18 -5.68 21.18 -26.69
N VAL A 19 -4.71 20.42 -27.20
CA VAL A 19 -4.07 19.31 -26.48
C VAL A 19 -3.26 19.82 -25.29
N ASP A 20 -2.49 20.89 -25.45
CA ASP A 20 -1.71 21.50 -24.38
C ASP A 20 -2.62 22.10 -23.29
N ARG A 21 -3.75 22.71 -23.70
CA ARG A 21 -4.75 23.22 -22.76
C ARG A 21 -5.47 22.09 -22.02
N ALA A 22 -5.86 21.03 -22.72
CA ALA A 22 -6.44 19.84 -22.10
C ALA A 22 -5.47 19.16 -21.12
N ARG A 23 -4.16 19.19 -21.41
CA ARG A 23 -3.10 18.68 -20.53
C ARG A 23 -2.87 19.57 -19.30
N ALA A 24 -3.03 20.88 -19.44
CA ALA A 24 -2.90 21.85 -18.34
C ALA A 24 -4.13 21.85 -17.41
N ASP A 25 -5.32 21.59 -17.94
CA ASP A 25 -6.57 21.51 -17.18
C ASP A 25 -6.77 20.13 -16.51
N GLN A 26 -5.91 19.15 -16.82
CA GLN A 26 -5.91 17.86 -16.15
C GLN A 26 -5.34 18.02 -14.74
N PRO A 27 -6.09 17.74 -13.67
CA PRO A 27 -5.57 17.84 -12.32
C PRO A 27 -4.33 16.97 -12.22
N LEU A 28 -3.23 17.51 -11.72
CA LEU A 28 -1.97 16.82 -11.41
C LEU A 28 -2.15 15.81 -10.27
N ALA A 29 -3.19 14.98 -10.31
CA ALA A 29 -3.26 13.77 -9.52
C ALA A 29 -2.35 12.74 -10.21
N ASP A 30 -1.05 13.00 -10.21
CA ASP A 30 -0.06 12.04 -10.66
C ASP A 30 -0.17 10.81 -9.74
N PRO A 31 -0.55 9.63 -10.28
CA PRO A 31 -0.62 8.40 -9.50
C PRO A 31 0.70 8.08 -8.78
N GLN A 32 1.84 8.56 -9.30
CA GLN A 32 3.15 8.38 -8.68
C GLN A 32 3.29 9.20 -7.39
N VAL A 33 2.86 10.46 -7.37
CA VAL A 33 2.90 11.32 -6.16
C VAL A 33 2.01 10.75 -5.05
N GLY A 34 0.84 10.23 -5.40
CA GLY A 34 -0.03 9.53 -4.45
C GLY A 34 0.61 8.25 -3.90
N LYS A 35 1.32 7.50 -4.75
CA LYS A 35 2.02 6.26 -4.38
C LYS A 35 3.26 6.52 -3.52
N GLU A 36 4.05 7.55 -3.83
CA GLU A 36 5.18 8.02 -3.02
C GLU A 36 4.69 8.45 -1.65
N GLY A 37 3.58 9.19 -1.58
CA GLY A 37 2.94 9.55 -0.32
C GLY A 37 2.50 8.34 0.49
N ARG A 38 1.90 7.31 -0.14
CA ARG A 38 1.52 6.05 0.53
C ARG A 38 2.75 5.34 1.11
N HIS A 39 3.80 5.17 0.31
CA HIS A 39 5.02 4.49 0.72
C HIS A 39 5.69 5.22 1.89
N MET A 40 5.83 6.54 1.80
CA MET A 40 6.39 7.36 2.88
C MET A 40 5.64 7.19 4.20
N ARG A 41 4.30 7.17 4.16
CA ARG A 41 3.47 6.97 5.36
C ARG A 41 3.68 5.58 5.96
N LEU A 42 3.69 4.53 5.12
CA LEU A 42 3.91 3.15 5.58
C LEU A 42 5.32 2.94 6.13
N ASP A 43 6.34 3.51 5.49
CA ASP A 43 7.73 3.44 5.97
C ASP A 43 7.88 4.15 7.31
N ARG A 44 7.23 5.30 7.48
CA ARG A 44 7.19 5.99 8.77
C ARG A 44 6.53 5.11 9.85
N TRP A 45 5.40 4.49 9.54
CA TRP A 45 4.73 3.60 10.48
C TRP A 45 5.60 2.40 10.87
N ALA A 46 6.26 1.77 9.90
CA ALA A 46 7.21 0.70 10.16
C ALA A 46 8.42 1.18 10.97
N ALA A 47 8.92 2.40 10.72
CA ALA A 47 10.02 2.99 11.48
C ALA A 47 9.64 3.22 12.95
N LEU A 48 8.41 3.65 13.24
CA LEU A 48 7.92 3.81 14.62
C LEU A 48 7.97 2.50 15.41
N LEU A 49 7.51 1.40 14.79
CA LEU A 49 7.54 0.07 15.41
C LEU A 49 8.97 -0.48 15.56
N ASN A 50 9.91 -0.05 14.72
CA ASN A 50 11.31 -0.44 14.86
C ASN A 50 12.08 0.38 15.90
N ARG A 51 11.55 1.53 16.37
CA ARG A 51 12.20 2.32 17.44
C ARG A 51 12.29 1.51 18.73
N ASP A 52 11.25 0.73 19.02
CA ASP A 52 11.23 -0.25 20.09
C ASP A 52 10.88 -1.63 19.52
N SER A 53 11.85 -2.22 18.82
CA SER A 53 11.68 -3.47 18.07
C SER A 53 11.16 -4.64 18.91
N HIS A 54 11.51 -4.68 20.20
CA HIS A 54 11.17 -5.76 21.12
C HIS A 54 9.86 -5.51 21.88
N GLN A 55 9.25 -4.32 21.72
CA GLN A 55 7.94 -4.04 22.27
C GLN A 55 6.92 -5.08 21.80
N ILE A 56 6.10 -5.55 22.73
CA ILE A 56 5.01 -6.47 22.41
C ILE A 56 3.80 -5.67 21.94
N ILE A 57 3.36 -5.96 20.71
CA ILE A 57 2.22 -5.35 20.05
C ILE A 57 1.02 -6.29 20.13
N GLY A 58 -0.11 -5.74 20.59
CA GLY A 58 -1.40 -6.40 20.60
C GLY A 58 -1.96 -6.52 19.18
N LEU A 59 -2.30 -7.74 18.76
CA LEU A 59 -3.01 -7.96 17.51
C LEU A 59 -4.50 -7.72 17.69
N LEU A 60 -5.17 -7.26 16.64
CA LEU A 60 -6.62 -7.08 16.63
C LEU A 60 -7.31 -8.31 16.06
N SER A 61 -8.61 -8.41 16.33
CA SER A 61 -9.47 -9.35 15.60
C SER A 61 -9.50 -8.97 14.10
N PRO A 62 -9.54 -9.92 13.17
CA PRO A 62 -9.74 -9.62 11.74
C PRO A 62 -11.02 -8.83 11.50
N SER A 63 -11.05 -8.01 10.45
CA SER A 63 -12.21 -7.19 10.06
C SER A 63 -13.49 -8.03 9.91
N TRP A 64 -13.41 -9.18 9.22
CA TRP A 64 -14.51 -10.13 9.00
C TRP A 64 -15.04 -10.77 10.29
N ALA A 65 -14.27 -10.75 11.38
CA ALA A 65 -14.67 -11.33 12.67
C ALA A 65 -15.41 -10.33 13.59
N GLY A 66 -15.79 -9.16 13.08
CA GLY A 66 -16.41 -8.07 13.83
C GLY A 66 -15.38 -7.15 14.51
N GLY A 67 -14.29 -6.87 13.80
CA GLY A 67 -12.98 -6.43 14.29
C GLY A 67 -12.87 -5.16 15.13
N ASP A 68 -13.90 -4.31 15.22
CA ASP A 68 -13.85 -3.08 16.04
C ASP A 68 -14.49 -3.24 17.42
N LYS A 69 -15.44 -4.16 17.58
CA LYS A 69 -16.23 -4.28 18.83
C LYS A 69 -15.48 -4.96 19.97
N ARG A 70 -14.37 -5.66 19.67
CA ARG A 70 -13.66 -6.49 20.66
C ARG A 70 -12.44 -5.81 21.26
N GLY A 71 -12.04 -4.64 20.74
CA GLY A 71 -10.76 -4.02 21.12
C GLY A 71 -9.56 -4.91 20.77
N PRO A 72 -8.34 -4.50 21.17
CA PRO A 72 -7.17 -5.35 21.03
C PRO A 72 -7.35 -6.66 21.82
N LEU A 73 -6.86 -7.76 21.27
CA LEU A 73 -6.93 -9.10 21.89
C LEU A 73 -6.03 -9.22 23.14
N SER A 74 -5.32 -8.15 23.49
CA SER A 74 -4.31 -8.05 24.54
C SER A 74 -4.32 -6.63 25.13
N PRO A 75 -3.95 -6.44 26.40
CA PRO A 75 -3.75 -5.11 26.99
C PRO A 75 -2.55 -4.33 26.39
N SER A 76 -1.71 -4.98 25.59
CA SER A 76 -0.60 -4.34 24.87
C SER A 76 -1.10 -3.35 23.82
N PRO A 77 -0.35 -2.26 23.56
CA PRO A 77 -0.72 -1.29 22.53
C PRO A 77 -0.80 -1.99 21.17
N SER A 78 -1.80 -1.62 20.37
CA SER A 78 -1.91 -2.14 19.01
C SER A 78 -1.02 -1.35 18.05
N ALA A 79 -0.78 -1.92 16.87
CA ALA A 79 -0.05 -1.21 15.81
C ALA A 79 -0.74 0.09 15.38
N ILE A 80 -2.08 0.13 15.48
CA ILE A 80 -2.89 1.32 15.20
C ILE A 80 -2.67 2.39 16.27
N ASP A 81 -2.61 1.99 17.54
CA ASP A 81 -2.29 2.91 18.63
C ASP A 81 -0.92 3.55 18.41
N VAL A 82 0.09 2.75 18.05
CA VAL A 82 1.44 3.26 17.74
C VAL A 82 1.43 4.28 16.59
N ALA A 83 0.63 4.05 15.54
CA ALA A 83 0.47 5.01 14.45
C ALA A 83 -0.20 6.31 14.92
N TRP A 84 -1.23 6.20 15.75
CA TRP A 84 -1.99 7.34 16.26
C TRP A 84 -1.19 8.21 17.22
N GLU A 85 -0.36 7.60 18.07
CA GLU A 85 0.47 8.36 19.02
C GLU A 85 1.49 9.26 18.31
N ASP A 86 1.93 8.91 17.10
CA ASP A 86 2.85 9.75 16.34
C ASP A 86 2.20 11.07 15.88
N PRO A 87 2.73 12.22 16.31
CA PRO A 87 2.15 13.52 15.97
C PRO A 87 2.28 13.84 14.47
N ILE A 88 3.31 13.32 13.80
CA ILE A 88 3.53 13.59 12.38
C ILE A 88 2.48 12.85 11.53
N LEU A 89 2.15 11.60 11.82
CA LEU A 89 1.06 10.89 11.15
C LEU A 89 -0.29 11.61 11.33
N ARG A 90 -0.56 12.16 12.52
CA ARG A 90 -1.76 12.98 12.77
C ARG A 90 -1.77 14.28 11.96
N VAL A 91 -0.65 15.01 11.95
CA VAL A 91 -0.52 16.25 11.15
C VAL A 91 -0.63 15.96 9.64
N MET A 92 -0.15 14.80 9.18
CA MET A 92 -0.30 14.37 7.79
C MET A 92 -1.75 13.99 7.43
N GLY A 93 -2.66 13.89 8.41
CA GLY A 93 -4.09 13.67 8.18
C GLY A 93 -4.67 12.37 8.74
N LEU A 94 -3.97 11.64 9.61
CA LEU A 94 -4.57 10.51 10.33
C LEU A 94 -5.60 11.05 11.33
N LYS A 95 -6.88 10.69 11.14
CA LYS A 95 -8.03 11.30 11.84
C LYS A 95 -8.37 10.67 13.18
N SER A 96 -8.25 9.34 13.28
CA SER A 96 -8.55 8.60 14.51
C SER A 96 -7.83 7.25 14.55
N ARG A 97 -8.08 6.50 15.64
CA ARG A 97 -7.67 5.10 15.81
C ARG A 97 -8.65 4.11 15.18
N ALA A 98 -9.73 4.56 14.56
CA ALA A 98 -10.67 3.67 13.89
C ALA A 98 -10.00 3.00 12.70
N ARG A 99 -10.31 1.71 12.46
CA ARG A 99 -9.73 0.96 11.33
C ARG A 99 -9.98 1.65 9.99
N ASP A 100 -11.17 2.19 9.79
CA ASP A 100 -11.54 2.84 8.54
C ASP A 100 -10.75 4.13 8.29
N ASP A 101 -10.49 4.92 9.33
CA ASP A 101 -9.64 6.11 9.22
C ASP A 101 -8.18 5.74 8.93
N VAL A 102 -7.67 4.70 9.58
CA VAL A 102 -6.31 4.17 9.33
C VAL A 102 -6.21 3.63 7.90
N LYS A 103 -7.19 2.85 7.44
CA LYS A 103 -7.25 2.33 6.06
C LYS A 103 -7.24 3.46 5.04
N ALA A 104 -8.13 4.43 5.22
CA ALA A 104 -8.26 5.57 4.31
C ALA A 104 -6.95 6.38 4.27
N PHE A 105 -6.35 6.63 5.43
CA PHE A 105 -5.11 7.39 5.54
C PHE A 105 -3.91 6.68 4.88
N PHE A 106 -3.71 5.39 5.15
CA PHE A 106 -2.60 4.63 4.57
C PHE A 106 -2.90 4.09 3.15
N GLY A 107 -4.11 4.28 2.64
CA GLY A 107 -4.52 3.72 1.34
C GLY A 107 -4.42 2.19 1.34
N LEU A 108 -4.98 1.56 2.38
CA LEU A 108 -5.00 0.11 2.56
C LEU A 108 -6.40 -0.44 2.34
N SER A 109 -6.47 -1.60 1.70
CA SER A 109 -7.65 -2.46 1.73
C SER A 109 -7.83 -3.12 3.11
N ASP A 110 -9.03 -3.63 3.38
CA ASP A 110 -9.30 -4.42 4.60
C ASP A 110 -8.35 -5.61 4.76
N ALA A 111 -8.10 -6.34 3.66
CA ALA A 111 -7.20 -7.48 3.67
C ALA A 111 -5.75 -7.09 3.96
N GLU A 112 -5.28 -5.95 3.43
CA GLU A 112 -3.94 -5.44 3.71
C GLU A 112 -3.80 -4.97 5.16
N LEU A 113 -4.78 -4.25 5.69
CA LEU A 113 -4.78 -3.86 7.10
C LEU A 113 -4.79 -5.10 8.00
N ASP A 114 -5.65 -6.08 7.71
CA ASP A 114 -5.72 -7.33 8.47
C ASP A 114 -4.40 -8.11 8.40
N ARG A 115 -3.72 -8.12 7.25
CA ARG A 115 -2.40 -8.76 7.13
C ARG A 115 -1.36 -8.13 8.06
N ILE A 116 -1.48 -6.84 8.34
CA ILE A 116 -0.61 -6.11 9.27
C ILE A 116 -1.03 -6.38 10.71
N VAL A 117 -2.27 -6.02 11.05
CA VAL A 117 -2.71 -5.83 12.44
C VAL A 117 -3.44 -7.03 13.03
N ALA A 118 -3.96 -7.93 12.19
CA ALA A 118 -4.78 -9.03 12.67
C ALA A 118 -3.95 -10.22 13.16
N GLY A 119 -4.50 -10.87 14.18
CA GLY A 119 -4.00 -12.11 14.76
C GLY A 119 -4.96 -13.28 14.58
N SER A 120 -4.48 -14.46 14.93
CA SER A 120 -5.32 -15.64 15.13
C SER A 120 -5.65 -15.76 16.61
N TRP A 121 -6.67 -16.54 16.99
CA TRP A 121 -6.89 -16.90 18.39
C TRP A 121 -5.59 -17.38 19.05
N ARG A 122 -4.82 -18.26 18.38
CA ARG A 122 -3.57 -18.80 18.96
C ARG A 122 -2.46 -17.77 19.15
N ILE A 123 -2.47 -16.69 18.37
CA ILE A 123 -1.40 -15.69 18.37
C ILE A 123 -2.02 -14.31 18.43
N ARG A 124 -2.03 -13.75 19.65
CA ARG A 124 -2.61 -12.45 19.97
C ARG A 124 -1.58 -11.34 20.14
N LEU A 125 -0.30 -11.70 20.12
CA LEU A 125 0.84 -10.84 20.40
C LEU A 125 1.95 -11.06 19.39
N ARG A 126 2.64 -9.99 19.02
CA ARG A 126 3.82 -10.02 18.16
C ARG A 126 4.84 -8.98 18.60
N PRO A 127 6.14 -9.24 18.43
CA PRO A 127 7.13 -8.19 18.61
C PRO A 127 6.98 -7.12 17.51
N ALA A 128 7.24 -5.86 17.85
CA ALA A 128 7.01 -4.71 16.99
C ALA A 128 7.77 -4.80 15.66
N TRP A 129 9.01 -5.32 15.66
CA TRP A 129 9.78 -5.54 14.43
C TRP A 129 9.06 -6.45 13.43
N GLN A 130 8.32 -7.46 13.90
CA GLN A 130 7.60 -8.38 13.03
C GLN A 130 6.37 -7.70 12.40
N VAL A 131 5.74 -6.79 13.13
CA VAL A 131 4.66 -5.95 12.60
C VAL A 131 5.21 -4.93 11.59
N ALA A 132 6.37 -4.33 11.88
CA ALA A 132 7.07 -3.43 10.95
C ALA A 132 7.41 -4.13 9.62
N ALA A 133 7.85 -5.39 9.68
CA ALA A 133 8.10 -6.20 8.48
C ALA A 133 6.82 -6.42 7.66
N ARG A 134 5.68 -6.68 8.32
CA ARG A 134 4.38 -6.82 7.62
C ARG A 134 3.96 -5.53 6.92
N ILE A 135 4.15 -4.38 7.57
CA ILE A 135 3.85 -3.07 6.97
C ILE A 135 4.68 -2.86 5.70
N ARG A 136 5.97 -3.16 5.75
CA ARG A 136 6.87 -3.07 4.58
C ARG A 136 6.46 -4.02 3.45
N ASN A 137 6.09 -5.26 3.77
CA ASN A 137 5.62 -6.22 2.76
C ASN A 137 4.32 -5.78 2.07
N VAL A 138 3.43 -5.09 2.78
CA VAL A 138 2.21 -4.49 2.21
C VAL A 138 2.51 -3.22 1.41
N GLY A 139 3.52 -2.46 1.84
CA GLY A 139 4.00 -1.26 1.15
C GLY A 139 4.63 -1.57 -0.21
N ASP A 140 5.46 -2.60 -0.29
CA ASP A 140 6.16 -2.99 -1.51
C ASP A 140 5.78 -4.40 -2.02
N PRO A 141 4.63 -4.54 -2.71
CA PRO A 141 4.21 -5.83 -3.27
C PRO A 141 5.12 -6.32 -4.42
N ARG A 142 6.14 -5.56 -4.83
CA ARG A 142 7.05 -5.97 -5.91
C ARG A 142 7.88 -7.19 -5.52
N ALA A 143 8.31 -7.29 -4.26
CA ALA A 143 9.03 -8.46 -3.77
C ALA A 143 8.18 -9.73 -3.85
N GLU A 144 6.89 -9.67 -3.45
CA GLU A 144 5.98 -10.80 -3.55
C GLU A 144 5.71 -11.22 -4.99
N ARG A 145 5.56 -10.25 -5.90
CA ARG A 145 5.37 -10.53 -7.35
C ARG A 145 6.61 -11.17 -7.98
N LEU A 146 7.80 -10.74 -7.59
CA LEU A 146 9.06 -11.34 -8.05
C LEU A 146 9.24 -12.77 -7.53
N VAL A 147 8.91 -13.01 -6.25
CA VAL A 147 8.93 -14.37 -5.68
C VAL A 147 7.92 -15.28 -6.37
N LEU A 148 6.68 -14.81 -6.59
CA LEU A 148 5.67 -15.58 -7.33
C LEU A 148 6.17 -15.94 -8.74
N ALA A 149 6.68 -14.95 -9.49
CA ALA A 149 7.17 -15.16 -10.84
C ALA A 149 8.34 -16.16 -10.87
N GLY A 150 9.25 -16.09 -9.91
CA GLY A 150 10.33 -17.06 -9.76
C GLY A 150 9.82 -18.48 -9.50
N VAL A 151 8.89 -18.65 -8.56
CA VAL A 151 8.27 -19.97 -8.26
C VAL A 151 7.54 -20.53 -9.48
N THR A 152 6.76 -19.70 -10.20
CA THR A 152 6.07 -20.13 -11.42
C THR A 152 7.05 -20.57 -12.50
N ALA A 153 8.15 -19.84 -12.70
CA ALA A 153 9.19 -20.22 -13.66
C ALA A 153 9.83 -21.57 -13.30
N ILE A 154 10.15 -21.80 -12.03
CA ILE A 154 10.71 -23.08 -11.55
C ILE A 154 9.75 -24.24 -11.82
N ILE A 155 8.46 -24.06 -11.53
CA ILE A 155 7.44 -25.08 -11.79
C ILE A 155 7.36 -25.40 -13.29
N LEU A 156 7.33 -24.37 -14.15
CA LEU A 156 7.27 -24.57 -15.61
C LEU A 156 8.51 -25.28 -16.15
N ILE A 157 9.71 -24.94 -15.66
CA ILE A 157 10.96 -25.61 -16.03
C ILE A 157 10.93 -27.08 -15.59
N PHE A 158 10.47 -27.35 -14.37
CA PHE A 158 10.37 -28.71 -13.86
C PHE A 158 9.38 -29.56 -14.68
N VAL A 159 8.21 -29.01 -14.99
CA VAL A 159 7.21 -29.68 -15.86
C VAL A 159 7.78 -29.97 -17.24
N ALA A 160 8.49 -29.00 -17.85
CA ALA A 160 9.13 -29.20 -19.14
C ALA A 160 10.21 -30.30 -19.11
N ALA A 161 11.06 -30.32 -18.07
CA ALA A 161 12.08 -31.35 -17.91
C ALA A 161 11.48 -32.75 -17.73
N VAL A 162 10.39 -32.88 -16.96
CA VAL A 162 9.67 -34.14 -16.78
C VAL A 162 9.03 -34.61 -18.08
N GLN A 163 8.46 -33.70 -18.88
CA GLN A 163 7.91 -34.04 -20.19
C GLN A 163 8.98 -34.48 -21.20
N TRP A 164 10.19 -33.95 -21.10
CA TRP A 164 11.30 -34.28 -22.02
C TRP A 164 11.97 -35.63 -21.71
N LEU A 165 11.86 -36.10 -20.46
CA LEU A 165 12.40 -37.39 -20.01
C LEU A 165 11.44 -38.57 -20.21
N ARG A 166 10.24 -38.32 -20.75
CA ARG A 166 9.14 -39.28 -20.89
C ARG A 166 8.87 -39.58 -22.36
#